data_AF-A0A2E7F548-F1
#
_entry.id   AF-A0A2E7F548-F1
#
_cell.length_a   1.000
_cell.length_b   1.000
_cell.length_c   1.000
_cell.angle_alpha   90.00
_cell.angle_beta   90.00
_cell.angle_gamma   90.00
#
_symmetry.space_group_name_H-M   'P 1'
#
loop_
_entity.id
_entity.type
_entity.pdbx_description
1 polymer ?
#
loop_
_entity_poly.entity_id
_entity_poly.type
_entity_poly.pdbx_seq_one_letter_code
_entity_poly.pdbx_strand_id
1 'polypeptide(L)'
;MVYYMSTFVKLVALYEKCGLSVQSSLSPAHFPGFNLAEIPFTYIYDGDEKLSKGGGISLSEIAFFEAVFEHYHPKNILVIGNSLGWSTLALGLINPAASIVAIDLCPREAERRGIEVTNMLGKYLTANVLAVEGRSPDAIRPVAEEKLEGLIDFVFIDGGHTNDQMLKDFDACRAVADPSCVYVFHDVINFQMTQAFNFIAQENQDLSSSLLYRTPSGMGISYPKVWANILGPVVLAFSESDQRRAALWREGRERLTDERVS
;
A
#
# COMPACT_ATOMS: atom_id res chain seq x y z
N MET A 1 -6.50 29.78 -12.84
CA MET A 1 -7.13 28.77 -11.96
C MET A 1 -6.38 27.46 -12.19
N VAL A 2 -5.58 27.01 -11.24
CA VAL A 2 -4.91 25.70 -11.36
C VAL A 2 -5.96 24.65 -10.99
N TYR A 3 -6.39 23.83 -11.95
CA TYR A 3 -7.28 22.72 -11.67
C TYR A 3 -6.48 21.64 -10.94
N TYR A 4 -6.76 21.46 -9.64
CA TYR A 4 -6.20 20.35 -8.89
C TYR A 4 -6.98 19.08 -9.26
N MET A 5 -6.40 18.23 -10.09
CA MET A 5 -6.92 16.89 -10.34
C MET A 5 -6.47 15.97 -9.20
N SER A 6 -7.38 15.13 -8.70
CA SER A 6 -7.07 14.14 -7.66
C SER A 6 -6.02 13.12 -8.16
N THR A 7 -5.30 12.49 -7.23
CA THR A 7 -4.25 11.52 -7.56
C THR A 7 -4.80 10.37 -8.39
N PHE A 8 -5.98 9.85 -8.04
CA PHE A 8 -6.62 8.76 -8.77
C PHE A 8 -6.84 9.11 -10.25
N VAL A 9 -7.37 10.29 -10.56
CA VAL A 9 -7.62 10.71 -11.94
C VAL A 9 -6.31 10.87 -12.71
N LYS A 10 -5.26 11.41 -12.07
CA LYS A 10 -3.92 11.52 -12.68
C LYS A 10 -3.31 10.14 -12.96
N LEU A 11 -3.47 9.18 -12.06
CA LEU A 11 -2.99 7.80 -12.24
C LEU A 11 -3.69 7.12 -13.41
N VAL A 12 -5.02 7.17 -13.48
CA VAL A 12 -5.76 6.57 -14.60
C VAL A 12 -5.29 7.17 -15.92
N ALA A 13 -5.24 8.50 -16.02
CA ALA A 13 -4.77 9.19 -17.22
C ALA A 13 -3.31 8.84 -17.58
N LEU A 14 -2.44 8.60 -16.59
CA LEU A 14 -1.05 8.22 -16.79
C LEU A 14 -0.92 6.86 -17.48
N TYR A 15 -1.69 5.85 -17.06
CA TYR A 15 -1.72 4.53 -17.70
C TYR A 15 -2.40 4.58 -19.07
N GLU A 16 -3.52 5.29 -19.21
CA GLU A 16 -4.24 5.45 -20.48
C GLU A 16 -3.38 6.10 -21.57
N LYS A 17 -2.54 7.07 -21.21
CA LYS A 17 -1.58 7.70 -22.13
C LYS A 17 -0.60 6.70 -22.76
N CYS A 18 -0.39 5.55 -22.12
CA CYS A 18 0.47 4.48 -22.60
C CYS A 18 -0.31 3.30 -23.20
N GLY A 19 -1.61 3.48 -23.49
CA GLY A 19 -2.45 2.46 -24.10
C GLY A 19 -2.94 1.39 -23.11
N LEU A 20 -2.76 1.60 -21.81
CA LEU A 20 -3.19 0.67 -20.77
C LEU A 20 -4.51 1.12 -20.17
N SER A 21 -5.39 0.19 -19.79
CA SER A 21 -6.63 0.50 -19.10
C SER A 21 -6.56 0.10 -17.62
N VAL A 22 -7.35 0.81 -16.80
CA VAL A 22 -7.34 0.66 -15.34
C VAL A 22 -8.72 0.23 -14.86
N GLN A 23 -8.78 -0.91 -14.18
CA GLN A 23 -9.93 -1.31 -13.36
C GLN A 23 -9.59 -1.01 -11.91
N SER A 24 -10.42 -0.28 -11.17
CA SER A 24 -10.19 -0.02 -9.75
C SER A 24 -11.48 0.25 -9.00
N SER A 25 -11.54 -0.15 -7.73
CA SER A 25 -12.56 0.31 -6.75
C SER A 25 -13.99 0.05 -7.19
N LEU A 26 -14.22 -1.08 -7.85
CA LEU A 26 -15.54 -1.51 -8.30
C LEU A 26 -16.26 -2.30 -7.19
N SER A 27 -17.59 -2.24 -7.20
CA SER A 27 -18.43 -2.98 -6.26
C SER A 27 -18.82 -4.34 -6.83
N PRO A 28 -18.61 -5.46 -6.10
CA PRO A 28 -19.09 -6.79 -6.51
C PRO A 28 -20.58 -6.85 -6.80
N ALA A 29 -21.37 -5.98 -6.18
CA ALA A 29 -22.80 -5.90 -6.46
C ALA A 29 -23.12 -5.49 -7.92
N HIS A 30 -22.20 -4.82 -8.61
CA HIS A 30 -22.36 -4.43 -10.01
C HIS A 30 -21.91 -5.54 -10.99
N PHE A 31 -21.13 -6.52 -10.51
CA PHE A 31 -20.49 -7.54 -11.34
C PHE A 31 -20.67 -8.93 -10.69
N PRO A 32 -21.84 -9.58 -10.89
CA PRO A 32 -22.10 -10.91 -10.35
C PRO A 32 -21.01 -11.91 -10.74
N GLY A 33 -20.53 -12.69 -9.77
CA GLY A 33 -19.46 -13.68 -9.94
C GLY A 33 -18.08 -13.22 -9.45
N PHE A 34 -17.89 -11.92 -9.21
CA PHE A 34 -16.68 -11.40 -8.57
C PHE A 34 -16.85 -11.26 -7.06
N ASN A 35 -15.74 -11.30 -6.32
CA ASN A 35 -15.73 -11.17 -4.86
C ASN A 35 -14.97 -9.91 -4.37
N LEU A 36 -15.03 -9.66 -3.06
CA LEU A 36 -14.41 -8.51 -2.40
C LEU A 36 -12.88 -8.55 -2.35
N ALA A 37 -12.26 -9.71 -2.59
CA ALA A 37 -10.80 -9.85 -2.67
C ALA A 37 -10.26 -9.53 -4.08
N GLU A 38 -11.14 -9.29 -5.05
CA GLU A 38 -10.75 -9.02 -6.43
C GLU A 38 -11.06 -7.57 -6.80
N ILE A 39 -12.30 -7.28 -7.15
CA ILE A 39 -12.62 -6.06 -7.91
C ILE A 39 -12.58 -4.71 -7.17
N PRO A 40 -12.54 -4.64 -5.82
CA PRO A 40 -12.21 -3.39 -5.14
C PRO A 40 -10.76 -2.93 -5.40
N PHE A 41 -9.86 -3.85 -5.73
CA PHE A 41 -8.45 -3.54 -5.97
C PHE A 41 -8.18 -3.12 -7.41
N THR A 42 -6.99 -2.57 -7.63
CA THR A 42 -6.61 -2.02 -8.93
C THR A 42 -5.88 -3.05 -9.79
N TYR A 43 -6.33 -3.23 -11.03
CA TYR A 43 -5.66 -4.05 -12.04
C TYR A 43 -5.46 -3.25 -13.32
N ILE A 44 -4.33 -3.49 -13.96
CA ILE A 44 -3.93 -2.85 -15.22
C ILE A 44 -4.09 -3.87 -16.35
N TYR A 45 -4.65 -3.42 -17.46
CA TYR A 45 -4.90 -4.26 -18.63
C TYR A 45 -4.26 -3.69 -19.90
N ASP A 46 -3.89 -4.59 -20.80
CA ASP A 46 -3.49 -4.32 -22.18
C ASP A 46 -4.53 -4.99 -23.10
N GLY A 47 -5.45 -4.19 -23.63
CA GLY A 47 -6.70 -4.72 -24.18
C GLY A 47 -7.49 -5.50 -23.14
N ASP A 48 -7.70 -6.80 -23.37
CA ASP A 48 -8.41 -7.71 -22.46
C ASP A 48 -7.45 -8.49 -21.53
N GLU A 49 -6.13 -8.35 -21.69
CA GLU A 49 -5.15 -9.07 -20.90
C GLU A 49 -4.86 -8.35 -19.58
N LYS A 50 -5.12 -9.03 -18.45
CA LYS A 50 -4.73 -8.55 -17.13
C LYS A 50 -3.22 -8.71 -16.91
N LEU A 51 -2.51 -7.60 -16.73
CA LEU A 51 -1.05 -7.59 -16.69
C LEU A 51 -0.42 -7.99 -15.36
N SER A 52 -1.19 -7.96 -14.26
CA SER A 52 -0.72 -8.33 -12.93
C SER A 52 -1.58 -9.42 -12.29
N LYS A 53 -0.96 -10.26 -11.47
CA LYS A 53 -1.70 -11.21 -10.63
C LYS A 53 -2.20 -10.57 -9.34
N GLY A 54 -1.36 -9.77 -8.69
CA GLY A 54 -1.74 -8.98 -7.51
C GLY A 54 -2.43 -7.69 -7.89
N GLY A 55 -3.43 -7.30 -7.09
CA GLY A 55 -4.10 -6.02 -7.20
C GLY A 55 -3.30 -4.92 -6.50
N GLY A 56 -3.26 -3.73 -7.08
CA GLY A 56 -2.75 -2.55 -6.41
C GLY A 56 -3.80 -1.90 -5.51
N ILE A 57 -3.38 -0.87 -4.78
CA ILE A 57 -4.25 -0.11 -3.85
C ILE A 57 -5.51 0.43 -4.54
N SER A 58 -6.60 0.45 -3.77
CA SER A 58 -7.91 1.01 -4.11
C SER A 58 -7.98 2.54 -3.95
N LEU A 59 -9.11 3.13 -4.33
CA LEU A 59 -9.38 4.55 -4.20
C LEU A 59 -9.37 5.02 -2.74
N SER A 60 -9.90 4.24 -1.80
CA SER A 60 -9.88 4.62 -0.38
C SER A 60 -8.48 4.51 0.23
N GLU A 61 -7.64 3.61 -0.28
CA GLU A 61 -6.22 3.53 0.11
C GLU A 61 -5.40 4.69 -0.48
N ILE A 62 -5.71 5.12 -1.71
CA ILE A 62 -5.15 6.37 -2.26
C ILE A 62 -5.56 7.57 -1.38
N ALA A 63 -6.85 7.67 -1.01
CA ALA A 63 -7.33 8.74 -0.14
C ALA A 63 -6.67 8.72 1.25
N PHE A 64 -6.36 7.52 1.78
CA PHE A 64 -5.59 7.39 3.01
C PHE A 64 -4.18 7.99 2.85
N PHE A 65 -3.46 7.64 1.78
CA PHE A 65 -2.14 8.20 1.53
C PHE A 65 -2.19 9.72 1.29
N GLU A 66 -3.18 10.23 0.55
CA GLU A 66 -3.38 11.68 0.38
C GLU A 66 -3.55 12.38 1.74
N ALA A 67 -4.36 11.81 2.64
CA ALA A 67 -4.59 12.38 3.98
C ALA A 67 -3.36 12.31 4.89
N VAL A 68 -2.58 11.22 4.82
CA VAL A 68 -1.30 11.11 5.55
C VAL A 68 -0.32 12.17 5.03
N PHE A 69 -0.18 12.27 3.71
CA PHE A 69 0.81 13.13 3.08
C PHE A 69 0.42 14.61 2.97
N GLU A 70 -0.80 14.97 3.38
CA GLU A 70 -1.17 16.37 3.61
C GLU A 70 -0.37 17.00 4.77
N HIS A 71 0.06 16.18 5.73
CA HIS A 71 0.74 16.66 6.94
C HIS A 71 2.15 16.08 7.14
N TYR A 72 2.48 15.02 6.41
CA TYR A 72 3.75 14.32 6.49
C TYR A 72 4.37 14.24 5.10
N HIS A 73 5.58 14.78 4.90
CA HIS A 73 6.17 14.89 3.56
C HIS A 73 7.50 14.12 3.51
N PRO A 74 7.46 12.81 3.25
CA PRO A 74 8.66 11.99 3.16
C PRO A 74 9.54 12.43 1.99
N LYS A 75 10.85 12.35 2.19
CA LYS A 75 11.86 12.57 1.15
C LYS A 75 12.30 11.27 0.50
N ASN A 76 12.33 10.18 1.26
CA ASN A 76 12.91 8.90 0.87
C ASN A 76 11.91 7.78 1.17
N ILE A 77 11.19 7.37 0.13
CA ILE A 77 10.15 6.34 0.18
C ILE A 77 10.72 5.02 -0.32
N LEU A 78 10.56 3.95 0.46
CA LEU A 78 10.77 2.57 0.02
C LEU A 78 9.43 1.86 -0.17
N VAL A 79 9.27 1.17 -1.30
CA VAL A 79 8.13 0.28 -1.57
C VAL A 79 8.64 -1.15 -1.73
N ILE A 80 8.00 -2.10 -1.04
CA ILE A 80 8.25 -3.53 -1.21
C ILE A 80 7.04 -4.14 -1.91
N GLY A 81 7.24 -4.69 -3.11
CA GLY A 81 6.17 -5.17 -3.98
C GLY A 81 5.78 -4.11 -5.00
N ASN A 82 6.54 -3.99 -6.09
CA ASN A 82 6.23 -3.02 -7.16
C ASN A 82 5.06 -3.46 -8.02
N SER A 83 4.96 -4.75 -8.35
CA SER A 83 4.01 -5.27 -9.34
C SER A 83 4.05 -4.42 -10.62
N LEU A 84 2.92 -3.87 -11.08
CA LEU A 84 2.80 -2.98 -12.24
C LEU A 84 2.96 -1.49 -11.90
N GLY A 85 3.42 -1.14 -10.70
CA GLY A 85 3.79 0.22 -10.30
C GLY A 85 2.66 1.09 -9.80
N TRP A 86 1.42 0.59 -9.72
CA TRP A 86 0.26 1.42 -9.39
C TRP A 86 0.44 2.17 -8.05
N SER A 87 0.76 1.43 -6.99
CA SER A 87 0.99 2.00 -5.66
C SER A 87 2.23 2.90 -5.64
N THR A 88 3.34 2.48 -6.25
CA THR A 88 4.59 3.26 -6.36
C THR A 88 4.37 4.61 -7.04
N LEU A 89 3.66 4.63 -8.18
CA LEU A 89 3.36 5.84 -8.94
C LEU A 89 2.34 6.72 -8.20
N ALA A 90 1.41 6.12 -7.44
CA ALA A 90 0.49 6.88 -6.59
C ALA A 90 1.27 7.68 -5.54
N LEU A 91 2.19 7.03 -4.83
CA LEU A 91 3.04 7.68 -3.84
C LEU A 91 3.88 8.82 -4.45
N GLY A 92 4.36 8.65 -5.69
CA GLY A 92 5.13 9.69 -6.41
C GLY A 92 4.29 10.87 -6.91
N LEU A 93 3.04 10.64 -7.28
CA LEU A 93 2.12 11.73 -7.62
C LEU A 93 1.71 12.54 -6.40
N ILE A 94 1.56 11.89 -5.25
CA ILE A 94 1.20 12.57 -3.99
C ILE A 94 2.40 13.32 -3.42
N ASN A 95 3.62 12.77 -3.55
CA ASN A 95 4.86 13.34 -3.01
C ASN A 95 5.81 13.80 -4.14
N PRO A 96 5.52 14.91 -4.84
CA PRO A 96 6.25 15.33 -6.04
C PRO A 96 7.72 15.71 -5.81
N ALA A 97 8.15 15.88 -4.55
CA ALA A 97 9.53 16.20 -4.18
C ALA A 97 10.31 14.99 -3.62
N ALA A 98 9.68 13.82 -3.50
CA ALA A 98 10.28 12.63 -2.93
C ALA A 98 11.14 11.87 -3.94
N SER A 99 12.11 11.13 -3.41
CA SER A 99 12.75 10.00 -4.07
C SER A 99 12.07 8.71 -3.61
N ILE A 100 11.62 7.91 -4.56
CA ILE A 100 10.89 6.67 -4.33
C ILE A 100 11.66 5.55 -5.01
N VAL A 101 12.04 4.55 -4.20
CA VAL A 101 12.58 3.30 -4.71
C VAL A 101 11.62 2.15 -4.39
N ALA A 102 11.28 1.36 -5.40
CA ALA A 102 10.48 0.16 -5.25
C ALA A 102 11.32 -1.08 -5.55
N ILE A 103 11.19 -2.12 -4.74
CA ILE A 103 11.81 -3.43 -4.97
C ILE A 103 10.74 -4.49 -5.28
N ASP A 104 11.08 -5.42 -6.16
CA ASP A 104 10.23 -6.57 -6.48
C ASP A 104 11.05 -7.83 -6.78
N LEU A 105 10.59 -8.99 -6.31
CA LEU A 105 11.27 -10.28 -6.48
C LEU A 105 11.33 -10.74 -7.93
N CYS A 106 10.32 -10.37 -8.75
CA CYS A 106 10.22 -10.68 -10.18
C CYS A 106 10.70 -12.09 -10.61
N PRO A 107 10.16 -13.19 -10.04
CA PRO A 107 10.56 -14.54 -10.44
C PRO A 107 10.19 -14.88 -11.90
N ARG A 108 9.31 -14.12 -12.55
CA ARG A 108 8.79 -14.33 -13.91
C ARG A 108 8.98 -13.08 -14.75
N GLU A 109 9.06 -13.27 -16.07
CA GLU A 109 9.24 -12.18 -17.04
C GLU A 109 8.13 -11.13 -16.99
N ALA A 110 6.87 -11.56 -16.79
CA ALA A 110 5.73 -10.66 -16.65
C ALA A 110 5.86 -9.69 -15.46
N GLU A 111 6.57 -10.08 -14.39
CA GLU A 111 6.80 -9.20 -13.24
C GLU A 111 7.92 -8.19 -13.53
N ARG A 112 8.94 -8.57 -14.31
CA ARG A 112 9.97 -7.64 -14.81
C ARG A 112 9.39 -6.55 -15.70
N ARG A 113 8.39 -6.88 -16.54
CA ARG A 113 7.61 -5.88 -17.30
C ARG A 113 7.01 -4.83 -16.37
N GLY A 114 6.61 -5.20 -15.16
CA GLY A 114 6.11 -4.28 -14.15
C GLY A 114 7.13 -3.21 -13.73
N ILE A 115 8.39 -3.60 -13.51
CA ILE A 115 9.49 -2.67 -13.24
C ILE A 115 9.69 -1.70 -14.41
N GLU A 116 9.72 -2.22 -15.64
CA GLU A 116 9.90 -1.41 -16.85
C GLU A 116 8.76 -0.38 -17.01
N VAL A 117 7.52 -0.81 -16.80
CA VAL A 117 6.33 0.06 -16.84
C VAL A 117 6.42 1.14 -15.76
N THR A 118 6.73 0.79 -14.51
CA THR A 118 6.91 1.78 -13.43
C THR A 118 7.97 2.81 -13.80
N ASN A 119 9.14 2.37 -14.26
CA ASN A 119 10.25 3.25 -14.61
C ASN A 119 9.97 4.13 -15.82
N MET A 120 9.19 3.62 -16.79
CA MET A 120 8.75 4.40 -17.94
C MET A 120 7.73 5.47 -17.53
N LEU A 121 6.71 5.10 -16.76
CA LEU A 121 5.66 6.02 -16.31
C LEU A 121 6.18 7.04 -15.29
N GLY A 122 7.12 6.63 -14.43
CA GLY A 122 7.77 7.49 -13.43
C GLY A 122 8.46 8.70 -14.04
N LYS A 123 8.93 8.62 -15.29
CA LYS A 123 9.53 9.76 -16.02
C LYS A 123 8.55 10.92 -16.30
N TYR A 124 7.24 10.68 -16.19
CA TYR A 124 6.23 11.73 -16.32
C TYR A 124 5.91 12.42 -14.99
N LEU A 125 6.44 11.93 -13.86
CA LEU A 125 6.26 12.52 -12.54
C LEU A 125 7.39 13.50 -12.24
N THR A 126 7.11 14.44 -11.32
CA THR A 126 8.16 15.31 -10.75
C THR A 126 9.00 14.59 -9.71
N ALA A 127 8.40 13.63 -8.99
CA ALA A 127 9.12 12.78 -8.05
C ALA A 127 10.16 11.93 -8.77
N ASN A 128 11.26 11.62 -8.09
CA ASN A 128 12.25 10.68 -8.60
C ASN A 128 11.77 9.25 -8.31
N VAL A 129 11.27 8.53 -9.32
CA VAL A 129 10.73 7.18 -9.16
C VAL A 129 11.63 6.16 -9.84
N LEU A 130 12.02 5.13 -9.08
CA LEU A 130 12.80 4.00 -9.58
C LEU A 130 12.27 2.67 -9.01
N ALA A 131 11.94 1.73 -9.88
CA ALA A 131 11.71 0.34 -9.53
C ALA A 131 12.92 -0.51 -9.94
N VAL A 132 13.31 -1.46 -9.09
CA VAL A 132 14.44 -2.38 -9.32
C VAL A 132 14.08 -3.81 -8.92
N GLU A 133 14.74 -4.78 -9.54
CA GLU A 133 14.62 -6.18 -9.14
C GLU A 133 15.40 -6.38 -7.83
N GLY A 134 14.73 -6.92 -6.82
CA GLY A 134 15.27 -7.08 -5.48
C GLY A 134 14.36 -7.90 -4.59
N ARG A 135 14.92 -8.94 -3.95
CA ARG A 135 14.21 -9.78 -3.00
C ARG A 135 14.25 -9.18 -1.60
N SER A 136 13.10 -8.90 -1.00
CA SER A 136 13.03 -8.57 0.43
C SER A 136 13.22 -9.84 1.29
N PRO A 137 13.85 -9.74 2.48
CA PRO A 137 14.41 -8.52 3.06
C PRO A 137 15.82 -8.15 2.54
N ASP A 138 16.51 -9.09 1.90
CA ASP A 138 17.95 -9.00 1.62
C ASP A 138 18.34 -7.80 0.76
N ALA A 139 17.47 -7.38 -0.16
CA ALA A 139 17.70 -6.25 -1.04
C ALA A 139 17.44 -4.88 -0.38
N ILE A 140 16.76 -4.82 0.77
CA ILE A 140 16.31 -3.55 1.37
C ILE A 140 17.48 -2.62 1.67
N ARG A 141 18.46 -3.08 2.46
CA ARG A 141 19.64 -2.29 2.82
C ARG A 141 20.45 -1.84 1.61
N PRO A 142 20.94 -2.74 0.72
CA PRO A 142 21.78 -2.31 -0.39
C PRO A 142 21.03 -1.37 -1.35
N VAL A 143 19.75 -1.60 -1.61
CA VAL A 143 18.95 -0.71 -2.46
C VAL A 143 18.76 0.65 -1.80
N ALA A 144 18.45 0.71 -0.50
CA ALA A 144 18.28 1.97 0.20
C ALA A 144 19.57 2.80 0.21
N GLU A 145 20.70 2.16 0.53
CA GLU A 145 22.02 2.84 0.59
C GLU A 145 22.52 3.28 -0.79
N GLU A 146 22.17 2.56 -1.87
CA GLU A 146 22.61 2.89 -3.23
C GLU A 146 21.67 3.89 -3.95
N LYS A 147 20.36 3.82 -3.71
CA LYS A 147 19.35 4.52 -4.53
C LYS A 147 18.68 5.71 -3.86
N LEU A 148 18.81 5.86 -2.54
CA LEU A 148 18.23 6.98 -1.79
C LEU A 148 19.31 7.90 -1.24
N GLU A 149 19.02 9.19 -1.21
CA GLU A 149 19.89 10.19 -0.60
C GLU A 149 19.54 10.32 0.89
N GLY A 150 20.07 9.41 1.70
CA GLY A 150 19.88 9.39 3.16
C GLY A 150 19.01 8.25 3.66
N LEU A 151 18.52 8.38 4.89
CA LEU A 151 17.70 7.35 5.54
C LEU A 151 16.29 7.33 4.95
N ILE A 152 15.66 6.15 5.01
CA ILE A 152 14.26 5.96 4.61
C ILE A 152 13.36 6.65 5.64
N ASP A 153 12.44 7.50 5.20
CA ASP A 153 11.45 8.12 6.10
C ASP A 153 10.04 7.58 5.89
N PHE A 154 9.73 6.91 4.77
CA PHE A 154 8.47 6.21 4.62
C PHE A 154 8.64 4.84 3.94
N VAL A 155 7.92 3.84 4.45
CA VAL A 155 7.93 2.47 3.92
C VAL A 155 6.51 2.00 3.64
N PHE A 156 6.28 1.45 2.44
CA PHE A 156 5.09 0.70 2.10
C PHE A 156 5.42 -0.77 1.82
N ILE A 157 4.94 -1.67 2.67
CA ILE A 157 5.21 -3.11 2.62
C ILE A 157 4.01 -3.83 2.04
N ASP A 158 4.14 -4.32 0.80
CA ASP A 158 3.13 -5.08 0.03
C ASP A 158 3.77 -6.32 -0.63
N GLY A 159 4.71 -6.95 0.08
CA GLY A 159 5.47 -8.10 -0.39
C GLY A 159 5.18 -9.38 0.40
N GLY A 160 5.09 -10.51 -0.30
CA GLY A 160 5.10 -11.88 0.25
C GLY A 160 3.89 -12.35 1.08
N HIS A 161 3.10 -11.43 1.64
CA HIS A 161 1.81 -11.64 2.31
C HIS A 161 1.78 -12.81 3.31
N THR A 162 2.83 -12.93 4.14
CA THR A 162 2.87 -13.86 5.28
C THR A 162 3.34 -13.15 6.54
N ASN A 163 2.92 -13.65 7.70
CA ASN A 163 3.38 -13.14 9.00
C ASN A 163 4.92 -13.10 9.08
N ASP A 164 5.59 -14.19 8.70
CA ASP A 164 7.06 -14.27 8.75
C ASP A 164 7.75 -13.27 7.83
N GLN A 165 7.22 -13.05 6.61
CA GLN A 165 7.80 -12.09 5.68
C GLN A 165 7.59 -10.65 6.16
N MET A 166 6.40 -10.32 6.67
CA MET A 166 6.12 -8.98 7.21
C MET A 166 7.08 -8.60 8.33
N LEU A 167 7.36 -9.52 9.26
CA LEU A 167 8.32 -9.28 10.35
C LEU A 167 9.73 -9.02 9.81
N LYS A 168 10.20 -9.88 8.89
CA LYS A 168 11.53 -9.73 8.27
C LYS A 168 11.68 -8.41 7.52
N ASP A 169 10.67 -8.04 6.75
CA ASP A 169 10.68 -6.81 5.95
C ASP A 169 10.62 -5.58 6.86
N PHE A 170 9.81 -5.59 7.91
CA PHE A 170 9.78 -4.53 8.92
C PHE A 170 11.14 -4.33 9.60
N ASP A 171 11.73 -5.41 10.13
CA ASP A 171 13.01 -5.36 10.85
C ASP A 171 14.14 -4.84 9.94
N ALA A 172 14.18 -5.31 8.69
CA ALA A 172 15.17 -4.87 7.71
C ALA A 172 14.98 -3.40 7.32
N CYS A 173 13.75 -2.93 7.14
CA CYS A 173 13.46 -1.52 6.89
C CYS A 173 13.86 -0.65 8.08
N ARG A 174 13.43 -1.01 9.29
CA ARG A 174 13.71 -0.24 10.51
C ARG A 174 15.20 -0.10 10.78
N ALA A 175 16.02 -1.07 10.38
CA ALA A 175 17.47 -1.03 10.52
C ALA A 175 18.20 -0.03 9.60
N VAL A 176 17.50 0.58 8.63
CA VAL A 176 18.02 1.60 7.70
C VAL A 176 17.14 2.85 7.62
N ALA A 177 16.10 2.90 8.45
CA ALA A 177 15.13 3.97 8.46
C ALA A 177 15.52 5.10 9.41
N ASP A 178 15.04 6.30 9.10
CA ASP A 178 15.06 7.44 10.00
C ASP A 178 14.24 7.12 11.26
N PRO A 179 14.64 7.58 12.46
CA PRO A 179 13.86 7.38 13.68
C PRO A 179 12.42 7.93 13.61
N SER A 180 12.15 8.87 12.69
CA SER A 180 10.81 9.41 12.42
C SER A 180 10.04 8.66 11.33
N CYS A 181 10.56 7.53 10.82
CA CYS A 181 9.99 6.82 9.69
C CYS A 181 8.59 6.25 9.94
N VAL A 182 7.70 6.37 8.96
CA VAL A 182 6.34 5.81 8.98
C VAL A 182 6.29 4.52 8.15
N TYR A 183 5.65 3.48 8.69
CA TYR A 183 5.55 2.16 8.07
C TYR A 183 4.07 1.84 7.81
N VAL A 184 3.74 1.52 6.56
CA VAL A 184 2.40 1.05 6.16
C VAL A 184 2.52 -0.36 5.61
N PHE A 185 1.62 -1.23 6.06
CA PHE A 185 1.58 -2.64 5.72
C PHE A 185 0.29 -2.91 4.95
N HIS A 186 0.41 -3.39 3.71
CA HIS A 186 -0.75 -3.76 2.91
C HIS A 186 -1.32 -5.11 3.36
N ASP A 187 -2.60 -5.36 3.07
CA ASP A 187 -3.22 -6.68 3.16
C ASP A 187 -3.24 -7.36 4.55
N VAL A 188 -3.00 -6.61 5.63
CA VAL A 188 -2.83 -7.19 6.98
C VAL A 188 -4.02 -8.04 7.41
N ILE A 189 -5.24 -7.51 7.28
CA ILE A 189 -6.45 -8.25 7.67
C ILE A 189 -6.79 -9.32 6.63
N ASN A 190 -6.81 -8.96 5.35
CA ASN A 190 -7.26 -9.86 4.28
C ASN A 190 -6.41 -11.11 4.15
N PHE A 191 -5.10 -11.00 4.44
CA PHE A 191 -4.15 -12.12 4.38
C PHE A 191 -3.80 -12.69 5.75
N GLN A 192 -4.60 -12.39 6.79
CA GLN A 192 -4.46 -12.99 8.13
C GLN A 192 -3.07 -12.74 8.77
N MET A 193 -2.50 -11.56 8.52
CA MET A 193 -1.19 -11.14 9.05
C MET A 193 -1.28 -10.32 10.35
N THR A 194 -2.46 -10.32 10.99
CA THR A 194 -2.69 -9.57 12.23
C THR A 194 -1.83 -10.06 13.40
N GLN A 195 -1.37 -11.31 13.40
CA GLN A 195 -0.45 -11.83 14.41
C GLN A 195 0.91 -11.10 14.36
N ALA A 196 1.54 -11.02 13.19
CA ALA A 196 2.78 -10.29 12.99
C ALA A 196 2.61 -8.80 13.27
N PHE A 197 1.54 -8.19 12.78
CA PHE A 197 1.28 -6.77 13.04
C PHE A 197 1.12 -6.47 14.54
N ASN A 198 0.39 -7.31 15.28
CA ASN A 198 0.26 -7.16 16.73
C ASN A 198 1.59 -7.35 17.44
N PHE A 199 2.43 -8.28 16.99
CA PHE A 199 3.78 -8.46 17.53
C PHE A 199 4.64 -7.21 17.31
N ILE A 200 4.66 -6.65 16.08
CA ILE A 200 5.34 -5.38 15.78
C ILE A 200 4.86 -4.28 16.73
N ALA A 201 3.54 -4.13 16.91
CA ALA A 201 2.97 -3.12 17.78
C ALA A 201 3.34 -3.29 19.26
N GLN A 202 3.49 -4.53 19.73
CA GLN A 202 3.84 -4.84 21.13
C GLN A 202 5.33 -4.62 21.42
N GLU A 203 6.20 -5.05 20.51
CA GLU A 203 7.66 -4.98 20.69
C GLU A 203 8.23 -3.58 20.40
N ASN A 204 7.52 -2.75 19.63
CA ASN A 204 7.97 -1.41 19.25
C ASN A 204 7.12 -0.33 19.94
N GLN A 205 7.24 -0.24 21.27
CA GLN A 205 6.43 0.67 22.09
C GLN A 205 6.69 2.16 21.82
N ASP A 206 7.74 2.50 21.08
CA ASP A 206 8.01 3.85 20.56
C ASP A 206 7.10 4.23 19.38
N LEU A 207 6.45 3.24 18.75
CA LEU A 207 5.50 3.43 17.66
C LEU A 207 4.04 3.42 18.17
N SER A 208 3.21 4.23 17.53
CA SER A 208 1.76 4.12 17.53
C SER A 208 1.34 3.26 16.35
N SER A 209 0.56 2.20 16.61
CA SER A 209 0.14 1.24 15.58
C SER A 209 -1.39 1.10 15.53
N SER A 210 -1.95 0.99 14.32
CA SER A 210 -3.40 0.77 14.13
C SER A 210 -3.70 -0.05 12.87
N LEU A 211 -4.77 -0.84 12.94
CA LEU A 211 -5.39 -1.48 11.78
C LEU A 211 -6.42 -0.54 11.15
N LEU A 212 -6.38 -0.44 9.82
CA LEU A 212 -7.14 0.52 9.01
C LEU A 212 -8.36 -0.18 8.38
N TYR A 213 -9.40 -0.42 9.18
CA TYR A 213 -10.60 -1.17 8.76
C TYR A 213 -11.43 -0.51 7.64
N ARG A 214 -11.17 0.76 7.30
CA ARG A 214 -11.83 1.46 6.18
C ARG A 214 -11.03 1.42 4.88
N THR A 215 -9.97 0.62 4.86
CA THR A 215 -9.23 0.23 3.65
C THR A 215 -9.67 -1.19 3.27
N PRO A 216 -9.94 -1.50 1.98
CA PRO A 216 -10.45 -2.80 1.58
C PRO A 216 -9.44 -3.93 1.78
N SER A 217 -8.12 -3.68 1.74
CA SER A 217 -7.09 -4.66 2.13
C SER A 217 -7.03 -4.90 3.64
N GLY A 218 -7.55 -3.96 4.42
CA GLY A 218 -7.35 -3.89 5.86
C GLY A 218 -5.87 -3.67 6.19
N MET A 219 -5.30 -2.59 5.68
CA MET A 219 -3.92 -2.17 5.93
C MET A 219 -3.63 -2.00 7.43
N GLY A 220 -2.35 -2.07 7.79
CA GLY A 220 -1.82 -1.63 9.07
C GLY A 220 -0.94 -0.40 8.89
N ILE A 221 -0.83 0.44 9.91
CA ILE A 221 0.16 1.52 9.97
C ILE A 221 0.84 1.52 11.33
N SER A 222 2.15 1.76 11.35
CA SER A 222 2.96 2.02 12.53
C SER A 222 3.80 3.28 12.31
N TYR A 223 3.75 4.22 13.25
CA TYR A 223 4.49 5.49 13.14
C TYR A 223 5.01 5.97 14.50
N PRO A 224 6.15 6.67 14.56
CA PRO A 224 6.71 7.21 15.79
C PRO A 224 5.75 8.15 16.51
N LYS A 225 5.71 8.06 17.84
CA LYS A 225 4.81 8.87 18.69
C LYS A 225 4.92 10.39 18.49
N VAL A 226 6.02 10.89 17.94
CA VAL A 226 6.16 12.31 17.54
C VAL A 226 5.09 12.74 16.53
N TRP A 227 4.61 11.81 15.69
CA TRP A 227 3.54 12.06 14.73
C TRP A 227 2.13 11.88 15.28
N ALA A 228 1.95 11.46 16.54
CA ALA A 228 0.63 11.12 17.09
C ALA A 228 -0.41 12.24 16.99
N ASN A 229 -0.02 13.49 17.21
CA ASN A 229 -0.95 14.62 17.11
C ASN A 229 -1.31 14.97 15.66
N ILE A 230 -0.47 14.58 14.70
CA ILE A 230 -0.61 14.94 13.29
C ILE A 230 -1.30 13.81 12.53
N LEU A 231 -0.80 12.59 12.64
CA LEU A 231 -1.30 11.41 11.95
C LEU A 231 -2.43 10.71 12.72
N GLY A 232 -2.52 10.89 14.03
CA GLY A 232 -3.54 10.25 14.87
C GLY A 232 -4.98 10.46 14.39
N PRO A 233 -5.40 11.71 14.06
CA PRO A 233 -6.74 11.97 13.53
C PRO A 233 -7.01 11.26 12.19
N VAL A 234 -6.03 11.27 11.27
CA VAL A 234 -6.13 10.56 9.98
C VAL A 234 -6.28 9.07 10.23
N VAL A 235 -5.38 8.48 11.03
CA VAL A 235 -5.41 7.04 11.33
C VAL A 235 -6.73 6.64 11.99
N LEU A 236 -7.21 7.40 12.98
CA LEU A 236 -8.50 7.14 13.61
C LEU A 236 -9.66 7.17 12.61
N ALA A 237 -9.64 8.10 11.65
CA ALA A 237 -10.67 8.23 10.61
C ALA A 237 -10.72 7.03 9.64
N PHE A 238 -9.59 6.32 9.48
CA PHE A 238 -9.49 5.11 8.65
C PHE A 238 -9.54 3.80 9.46
N SER A 239 -9.48 3.87 10.78
CA SER A 239 -9.69 2.76 11.69
C SER A 239 -11.18 2.57 12.03
N GLU A 240 -11.46 1.62 12.93
CA GLU A 240 -12.76 1.46 13.55
C GLU A 240 -12.56 1.08 15.03
N SER A 241 -13.47 1.49 15.91
CA SER A 241 -13.38 1.22 17.35
C SER A 241 -13.54 -0.28 17.68
N ASP A 242 -12.80 -0.78 18.67
CA ASP A 242 -12.87 -2.17 19.12
C ASP A 242 -14.32 -2.60 19.43
N GLN A 243 -15.08 -1.71 20.07
CA GLN A 243 -16.48 -1.93 20.39
C GLN A 243 -17.34 -2.16 19.14
N ARG A 244 -17.23 -1.29 18.11
CA ARG A 244 -18.01 -1.45 16.88
C ARG A 244 -17.57 -2.67 16.09
N ARG A 245 -16.27 -2.97 16.04
CA ARG A 245 -15.77 -4.20 15.40
C ARG A 245 -16.33 -5.45 16.07
N ALA A 246 -16.30 -5.52 17.40
CA ALA A 246 -16.87 -6.64 18.15
C ALA A 246 -18.40 -6.79 17.92
N ALA A 247 -19.12 -5.67 17.77
CA ALA A 247 -20.53 -5.68 17.41
C ALA A 247 -20.75 -6.24 16.00
N LEU A 248 -20.02 -5.75 14.99
CA LEU A 248 -20.11 -6.24 13.61
C LEU A 248 -19.82 -7.75 13.49
N TRP A 249 -18.80 -8.25 14.21
CA TRP A 249 -18.50 -9.67 14.24
C TRP A 249 -19.62 -10.52 14.83
N ARG A 250 -20.34 -9.98 15.83
CA ARG A 250 -21.49 -10.65 16.43
C ARG A 250 -22.68 -10.67 15.47
N GLU A 251 -23.03 -9.51 14.92
CA GLU A 251 -24.10 -9.35 13.93
C GLU A 251 -23.86 -10.27 12.71
N GLY A 252 -22.62 -10.36 12.22
CA GLY A 252 -22.26 -11.23 11.10
C GLY A 252 -22.41 -12.72 11.42
N ARG A 253 -22.02 -13.16 12.63
CA ARG A 253 -22.21 -14.55 13.06
C ARG A 253 -23.68 -14.93 13.16
N GLU A 254 -24.52 -14.05 13.68
CA GLU A 254 -25.97 -14.26 13.80
C GLU A 254 -26.63 -14.44 12.42
N ARG A 255 -26.26 -13.63 11.42
CA ARG A 255 -26.78 -13.76 10.05
C ARG A 255 -26.41 -15.09 9.39
N LEU A 256 -25.16 -15.52 9.56
CA LEU A 256 -24.70 -16.80 9.01
C LEU A 256 -25.38 -18.00 9.67
N THR A 257 -25.84 -17.88 10.92
CA THR A 257 -26.63 -18.92 11.55
C THR A 257 -28.06 -18.97 11.02
N ASP A 258 -28.67 -17.81 10.78
CA ASP A 258 -30.05 -17.74 10.26
C ASP A 258 -30.15 -18.31 8.82
N GLU A 259 -29.20 -17.99 7.94
CA GLU A 259 -29.16 -18.53 6.56
C GLU A 259 -28.94 -20.04 6.49
N ARG A 260 -28.41 -20.68 7.54
CA ARG A 260 -28.25 -22.15 7.60
C ARG A 260 -29.51 -22.87 8.08
N VAL A 261 -30.46 -22.14 8.65
CA VAL A 261 -31.73 -22.67 9.19
C VAL A 261 -32.88 -22.46 8.20
N SER A 262 -32.76 -21.52 7.26
CA SER A 262 -33.67 -21.28 6.12
C SER A 262 -33.35 -22.17 4.92
#